data_AF-A0A702FRN1-F1
#
_entry.id   AF-A0A702FRN1-F1
#
_cell.length_a   1.000
_cell.length_b   1.000
_cell.length_c   1.000
_cell.angle_alpha   90.00
_cell.angle_beta   90.00
_cell.angle_gamma   90.00
#
_symmetry.space_group_name_H-M   'P 1'
#
loop_
_entity.id
_entity.type
_entity.pdbx_description
1 polymer ?
#
loop_
_entity_poly.entity_id
_entity_poly.type
_entity_poly.pdbx_seq_one_letter_code
_entity_poly.pdbx_strand_id
1 'polypeptide(L)' 'MSKYNRNIKGVTVDVYDVLQAFNVTNPALQHLIKKALCAGLRGHKDRMQDLIETRDSAIRAIELEEGNANS' A
#
# COMPACT_ATOMS: atom_id res chain seq x y z
N MET A 1 -7.19 2.22 -17.56
CA MET A 1 -6.50 2.88 -16.43
C MET A 1 -6.78 2.07 -15.17
N SER A 2 -5.75 1.56 -14.48
CA SER A 2 -5.92 0.92 -13.17
C SER A 2 -6.35 1.98 -12.14
N LYS A 3 -7.09 1.59 -11.10
CA LYS A 3 -7.47 2.48 -9.98
C LYS A 3 -6.26 3.09 -9.24
N TYR A 4 -5.07 2.53 -9.47
CA TYR A 4 -3.81 2.94 -8.87
C TYR A 4 -2.96 3.84 -9.76
N ASN A 5 -3.36 4.12 -10.99
CA ASN A 5 -2.63 5.03 -11.86
C ASN A 5 -2.72 6.45 -11.32
N ARG A 6 -1.59 7.15 -11.28
CA ARG A 6 -1.51 8.58 -10.94
C ARG A 6 -0.68 9.30 -12.00
N ASN A 7 -1.17 10.46 -12.44
CA ASN A 7 -0.39 11.34 -13.30
C ASN A 7 0.52 12.20 -12.41
N ILE A 8 1.82 12.13 -12.66
CA ILE A 8 2.84 12.91 -11.97
C ILE A 8 3.64 13.62 -13.06
N LYS A 9 3.50 14.96 -13.15
CA LYS A 9 4.24 15.80 -14.11
C LYS A 9 4.14 15.30 -15.57
N GLY A 10 2.96 14.81 -15.99
CA GLY A 10 2.73 14.33 -17.36
C GLY A 10 3.06 12.85 -17.58
N VAL A 11 3.65 12.16 -16.61
CA VAL A 11 3.91 10.72 -16.65
C VAL A 11 2.83 9.98 -15.87
N THR A 12 2.26 8.92 -16.45
CA THR A 12 1.35 8.04 -15.72
C THR A 12 2.15 6.95 -15.03
N VAL A 13 2.04 6.87 -13.72
CA VAL A 13 2.74 5.89 -12.87
C VAL A 13 1.70 4.99 -12.22
N ASP A 14 1.91 3.66 -12.26
CA ASP A 14 1.14 2.73 -11.44
C ASP A 14 1.83 2.54 -10.07
N VAL A 15 1.06 2.41 -8.99
CA VAL A 15 1.59 2.11 -7.65
C VAL A 15 2.46 0.85 -7.65
N TYR A 16 2.14 -0.15 -8.48
CA TYR A 16 2.96 -1.37 -8.57
C TYR A 16 4.37 -1.10 -9.11
N ASP A 17 4.53 -0.15 -10.04
CA ASP A 17 5.85 0.26 -10.54
C ASP A 17 6.69 0.92 -9.43
N VAL A 18 6.04 1.71 -8.56
CA VAL A 18 6.69 2.31 -7.39
C VAL A 18 7.10 1.25 -6.38
N LEU A 19 6.22 0.30 -6.07
CA LEU A 19 6.53 -0.80 -5.16
C LEU A 19 7.75 -1.60 -5.67
N GLN A 20 7.81 -1.87 -6.97
CA GLN A 20 8.95 -2.54 -7.59
C GLN A 20 10.23 -1.69 -7.54
N ALA A 21 10.14 -0.39 -7.85
CA ALA A 21 11.29 0.52 -7.84
C ALA A 21 11.94 0.64 -6.45
N PHE A 22 11.14 0.53 -5.39
CA PHE A 22 11.62 0.51 -4.00
C PHE A 22 11.92 -0.90 -3.47
N ASN A 23 11.83 -1.94 -4.33
CA ASN A 23 12.01 -3.35 -3.98
C ASN A 23 11.17 -3.80 -2.77
N VAL A 24 9.91 -3.36 -2.71
CA VAL A 24 8.98 -3.74 -1.64
C VAL A 24 8.50 -5.17 -1.88
N THR A 25 9.04 -6.13 -1.15
CA THR A 25 8.73 -7.57 -1.31
C THR A 25 7.69 -8.08 -0.31
N ASN A 26 7.58 -7.46 0.86
CA ASN A 26 6.62 -7.87 1.88
C ASN A 26 5.17 -7.59 1.40
N PRO A 27 4.32 -8.62 1.28
CA PRO A 27 2.98 -8.46 0.72
C PRO A 27 2.09 -7.56 1.61
N ALA A 28 2.20 -7.65 2.93
CA ALA A 28 1.43 -6.78 3.83
C ALA A 28 1.86 -5.32 3.71
N LEU A 29 3.16 -5.06 3.51
CA LEU A 29 3.69 -3.72 3.25
C LEU A 29 3.20 -3.16 1.90
N GLN A 30 3.13 -3.99 0.86
CA GLN A 30 2.53 -3.60 -0.42
C GLN A 30 1.05 -3.22 -0.26
N HIS A 31 0.29 -4.00 0.52
CA HIS A 31 -1.11 -3.69 0.83
C HIS A 31 -1.27 -2.39 1.61
N LEU A 32 -0.40 -2.15 2.59
CA LEU A 32 -0.35 -0.92 3.37
C LEU A 32 -0.17 0.30 2.46
N ILE A 33 0.90 0.34 1.66
CA ILE A 33 1.23 1.50 0.82
C ILE A 33 0.08 1.82 -0.13
N LYS A 34 -0.50 0.78 -0.73
CA LYS A 34 -1.64 0.90 -1.63
C LYS A 34 -2.88 1.48 -0.96
N LYS A 35 -3.15 1.12 0.30
CA LYS A 35 -4.27 1.67 1.09
C LYS A 35 -3.97 3.11 1.52
N ALA A 36 -2.77 3.37 2.02
CA ALA A 36 -2.33 4.70 2.44
C ALA A 36 -2.43 5.74 1.32
N LEU A 37 -1.94 5.40 0.12
CA LEU A 37 -1.99 6.29 -1.06
C LEU A 37 -3.41 6.49 -1.62
N CYS A 38 -4.35 5.60 -1.30
CA CYS A 38 -5.73 5.65 -1.80
C CYS A 38 -6.78 5.97 -0.73
N ALA A 39 -6.38 6.30 0.50
CA ALA A 39 -7.31 6.52 1.60
C ALA A 39 -8.29 7.67 1.31
N GLY A 40 -9.58 7.40 1.40
CA GLY A 40 -10.66 8.34 1.09
C GLY A 40 -10.87 8.63 -0.40
N LEU A 41 -10.09 8.01 -1.31
CA LEU A 41 -10.22 8.20 -2.76
C LEU A 41 -11.05 7.10 -3.44
N ARG A 42 -11.46 6.06 -2.70
CA ARG A 42 -12.11 4.86 -3.28
C ARG A 42 -13.63 4.92 -3.30
N GLY A 43 -14.23 6.05 -2.91
CA GLY A 43 -15.66 6.35 -3.03
C GLY A 43 -16.63 5.52 -2.17
N HIS A 44 -16.20 4.36 -1.65
CA HIS A 44 -17.05 3.40 -0.93
C HIS A 44 -16.81 3.32 0.59
N LYS A 45 -15.69 3.86 1.10
CA LYS A 45 -15.31 3.74 2.51
C LYS A 45 -15.03 5.10 3.13
N ASP A 46 -15.34 5.21 4.42
CA ASP A 46 -14.96 6.37 5.22
C ASP A 46 -13.44 6.44 5.36
N ARG A 47 -12.91 7.67 5.36
CA ARG A 47 -11.47 7.93 5.46
C ARG A 47 -10.89 7.34 6.75
N MET A 48 -11.63 7.35 7.85
CA MET A 48 -11.20 6.74 9.11
C MET A 48 -11.02 5.22 8.98
N GLN A 49 -11.95 4.55 8.30
CA GLN A 49 -11.87 3.11 8.05
C GLN A 49 -10.63 2.75 7.22
N ASP A 50 -10.31 3.54 6.19
CA ASP A 50 -9.11 3.33 5.38
C ASP A 50 -7.81 3.50 6.20
N LEU A 51 -7.78 4.43 7.15
CA LEU A 51 -6.65 4.64 8.06
C LEU A 51 -6.48 3.45 9.02
N ILE A 52 -7.56 2.95 9.61
CA ILE A 52 -7.56 1.76 10.47
C ILE A 52 -7.04 0.55 9.69
N GLU A 53 -7.56 0.32 8.48
CA GLU A 53 -7.13 -0.78 7.62
C GLU A 53 -5.66 -0.67 7.18
N THR A 54 -5.13 0.55 7.09
CA THR A 54 -3.71 0.82 6.81
C THR A 54 -2.86 0.46 8.02
N ARG A 55 -3.27 0.85 9.23
CA ARG A 55 -2.61 0.49 10.50
C ARG A 55 -2.55 -1.04 10.66
N ASP A 56 -3.66 -1.74 10.45
CA ASP A 56 -3.71 -3.18 10.64
C ASP A 56 -2.81 -3.91 9.61
N SER A 57 -2.66 -3.36 8.41
CA SER A 57 -1.70 -3.84 7.41
C SER A 57 -0.24 -3.62 7.86
N ALA A 58 0.03 -2.57 8.64
CA ALA A 58 1.36 -2.28 9.19
C ALA A 58 1.76 -3.29 10.26
N ILE A 59 0.84 -3.58 11.18
CA ILE A 59 1.02 -4.60 12.21
C ILE A 59 1.33 -5.94 11.55
N ARG A 60 0.54 -6.34 10.54
CA ARG A 60 0.78 -7.58 9.81
C ARG A 60 2.12 -7.61 9.08
N ALA A 61 2.58 -6.48 8.55
CA ALA A 61 3.89 -6.39 7.91
C ALA A 61 5.02 -6.64 8.90
N ILE A 62 4.94 -6.06 10.10
CA ILE A 62 5.91 -6.27 11.18
C ILE A 62 5.97 -7.75 11.57
N GLU A 63 4.82 -8.38 11.81
CA GLU A 63 4.76 -9.82 12.15
C GLU A 63 5.39 -10.71 11.08
N LEU A 64 5.26 -10.36 9.79
CA LEU A 64 5.88 -11.11 8.70
C LEU A 64 7.39 -10.93 8.67
N GLU A 65 7.90 -9.74 8.96
CA GLU A 65 9.35 -9.51 9.07
C GLU A 65 9.94 -10.26 10.27
N GLU A 66 9.27 -10.23 11.43
CA GLU A 66 9.69 -10.96 12.63
C GLU A 66 9.65 -12.48 12.43
N GLY A 67 8.63 -13.00 11.74
CA GLY A 67 8.54 -14.42 11.39
C GLY A 67 9.65 -14.87 10.43
N ASN A 68 10.02 -14.03 9.47
CA ASN A 68 11.12 -14.29 8.54
C ASN A 68 12.51 -14.18 9.20
N ALA A 69 12.69 -13.30 10.18
CA ALA A 69 13.96 -13.13 10.89
C ALA A 69 14.28 -14.30 11.86
N ASN A 70 13.27 -15.06 12.25
CA ASN A 70 13.38 -16.20 13.16
C ASN A 70 13.32 -17.58 12.44
N SER A 71 13.38 -17.59 11.11
CA SER A 71 13.33 -18.80 10.26
C SER A 71 14.67 -19.10 9.59
#